data_AF-A0A075I4U0-F1
#
_entry.id   AF-A0A075I4U0-F1
#
_cell.length_a   1.000
_cell.length_b   1.000
_cell.length_c   1.000
_cell.angle_alpha   90.00
_cell.angle_beta   90.00
_cell.angle_gamma   90.00
#
_symmetry.space_group_name_H-M   'P 1'
#
loop_
_entity.id
_entity.type
_entity.pdbx_description
1 polymer ?
#
loop_
_entity_poly.entity_id
_entity_poly.type
_entity_poly.pdbx_seq_one_letter_code
_entity_poly.pdbx_strand_id
1 'polypeptide(L)'
;MDRFPNEAIIGKQITITRKVRGKNVKTAIKTIDSVNLAIDSKIKRVKIIKVLENATNNDYQRRGIISKGAILETEEGKCRVVSRPGQHGTVNAILVK
;
A
#
# COMPACT_ATOMS: atom_id res chain seq x y z
N MET A 1 9.87 15.96 15.79
CA MET A 1 8.41 15.93 16.03
C MET A 1 7.84 14.76 15.24
N ASP A 2 7.30 13.79 15.97
CA ASP A 2 6.57 12.68 15.37
C ASP A 2 5.21 13.14 14.85
N ARG A 3 4.63 12.33 13.97
CA ARG A 3 3.39 12.65 13.25
C ARG A 3 2.40 11.51 13.41
N PHE A 4 1.13 11.86 13.29
CA PHE A 4 0.06 10.86 13.19
C PHE A 4 0.30 9.92 12.00
N PRO A 5 -0.05 8.63 12.16
CA PRO A 5 0.09 7.65 11.11
C PRO A 5 -0.79 8.02 9.92
N ASN A 6 -0.29 7.72 8.72
CA ASN A 6 -1.06 7.84 7.51
C ASN A 6 -1.63 6.47 7.15
N GLU A 7 -2.92 6.29 7.41
CA GLU A 7 -3.66 5.07 7.10
C GLU A 7 -4.06 5.12 5.62
N ALA A 8 -3.47 4.25 4.79
CA ALA A 8 -3.77 4.18 3.36
C ALA A 8 -5.03 3.32 3.15
N ILE A 9 -6.02 3.85 2.43
CA ILE A 9 -7.31 3.20 2.19
C ILE A 9 -7.50 2.98 0.67
N ILE A 10 -8.37 2.04 0.30
CA ILE A 10 -8.74 1.83 -1.10
C ILE A 10 -9.60 2.99 -1.62
N GLY A 11 -9.25 3.56 -2.76
CA GLY A 11 -10.02 4.65 -3.38
C GLY A 11 -9.25 5.36 -4.49
N LYS A 12 -9.80 6.47 -5.00
CA LYS A 12 -9.14 7.29 -6.03
C LYS A 12 -7.74 7.68 -5.56
N GLN A 13 -6.73 7.58 -6.43
CA GLN A 13 -5.35 7.83 -6.07
C GLN A 13 -5.15 9.27 -5.53
N ILE A 14 -4.85 9.41 -4.23
CA ILE A 14 -4.52 10.68 -3.58
C ILE A 14 -3.20 10.50 -2.84
N THR A 15 -2.25 11.37 -3.13
CA THR A 15 -0.91 11.32 -2.59
C THR A 15 -0.57 12.64 -1.90
N ILE A 16 0.11 12.57 -0.76
CA ILE A 16 0.52 13.73 0.03
C ILE A 16 2.04 13.78 0.08
N THR A 17 2.60 14.81 -0.52
CA THR A 17 4.03 15.09 -0.54
C THR A 17 4.38 16.03 0.61
N ARG A 18 5.42 15.71 1.38
CA ARG A 18 5.83 16.48 2.57
C ARG A 18 7.34 16.65 2.62
N LYS A 19 7.79 17.84 3.02
CA LYS A 19 9.20 18.09 3.32
C LYS A 19 9.60 17.38 4.62
N VAL A 20 10.80 16.82 4.64
CA VAL A 20 11.41 16.19 5.83
C VAL A 20 12.79 16.79 6.06
N ARG A 21 13.44 16.40 7.17
CA ARG A 21 14.76 16.92 7.56
C ARG A 21 15.78 16.78 6.42
N GLY A 22 16.65 17.80 6.29
CA GLY A 22 17.74 17.80 5.33
C GLY A 22 17.33 18.11 3.90
N LYS A 23 16.33 18.98 3.69
CA LYS A 23 15.79 19.35 2.36
C LYS A 23 15.22 18.18 1.53
N ASN A 24 15.03 17.02 2.15
CA ASN A 24 14.43 15.86 1.50
C ASN A 24 12.90 15.98 1.46
N VAL A 25 12.29 15.20 0.58
CA VAL A 25 10.85 15.14 0.41
C VAL A 25 10.40 13.68 0.48
N LYS A 26 9.28 13.42 1.14
CA LYS A 26 8.64 12.10 1.18
C LYS A 26 7.21 12.19 0.71
N THR A 27 6.79 11.16 -0.01
CA THR A 27 5.51 11.08 -0.69
C THR A 27 4.74 9.91 -0.09
N ALA A 28 3.59 10.19 0.52
CA ALA A 28 2.78 9.22 1.23
C ALA A 28 1.42 9.04 0.54
N ILE A 29 0.93 7.81 0.45
CA ILE A 29 -0.36 7.51 -0.17
C ILE A 29 -1.48 7.64 0.86
N LYS A 30 -2.49 8.47 0.58
CA LYS A 30 -3.71 8.52 1.39
C LYS A 30 -4.75 7.52 0.90
N THR A 31 -4.95 7.48 -0.41
CA THR A 31 -5.86 6.52 -1.07
C THR A 31 -5.26 6.02 -2.36
N ILE A 32 -5.50 4.75 -2.70
CA ILE A 32 -5.03 4.13 -3.94
C ILE A 32 -5.96 2.99 -4.37
N ASP A 33 -6.08 2.78 -5.68
CA ASP A 33 -6.95 1.78 -6.31
C ASP A 33 -6.17 0.65 -7.00
N SER A 34 -4.85 0.83 -7.15
CA SER A 34 -4.00 -0.02 -7.97
C SER A 34 -2.69 -0.33 -7.28
N VAL A 35 -2.15 -1.51 -7.56
CA VAL A 35 -0.90 -2.02 -7.01
C VAL A 35 0.03 -2.46 -8.13
N ASN A 36 1.33 -2.24 -7.94
CA ASN A 36 2.34 -2.82 -8.81
C ASN A 36 2.64 -4.24 -8.31
N LEU A 37 2.19 -5.23 -9.07
CA LEU A 37 2.36 -6.64 -8.78
C LEU A 37 3.56 -7.19 -9.54
N ALA A 38 4.49 -7.83 -8.82
CA ALA A 38 5.61 -8.55 -9.42
C ALA A 38 5.23 -10.02 -9.65
N ILE A 39 5.26 -10.46 -10.91
CA ILE A 39 5.02 -11.84 -11.36
C ILE A 39 6.22 -12.28 -12.20
N ASP A 40 6.98 -13.29 -11.73
CA ASP A 40 8.07 -13.96 -12.47
C ASP A 40 8.95 -12.99 -13.30
N SER A 41 9.44 -11.93 -12.63
CA SER A 41 10.29 -10.86 -13.18
C SER A 41 9.60 -9.78 -14.04
N LYS A 42 8.28 -9.85 -14.24
CA LYS A 42 7.48 -8.78 -14.85
C LYS A 42 6.69 -8.01 -13.80
N ILE A 43 6.54 -6.72 -14.01
CA ILE A 43 5.75 -5.84 -13.15
C ILE A 43 4.48 -5.48 -13.91
N LYS A 44 3.33 -5.76 -13.33
CA LYS A 44 2.01 -5.36 -13.85
C LYS A 44 1.32 -4.44 -12.88
N ARG A 45 0.57 -3.47 -13.41
CA ARG A 45 -0.31 -2.63 -12.60
C ARG A 45 -1.69 -3.28 -12.58
N VAL A 46 -2.14 -3.67 -11.39
CA VAL A 46 -3.38 -4.43 -11.19
C VAL A 46 -4.29 -3.68 -10.23
N LYS A 47 -5.60 -3.81 -10.41
CA LYS A 47 -6.58 -3.20 -9.52
C LYS A 47 -6.71 -3.96 -8.20
N ILE A 48 -6.89 -3.23 -7.11
CA ILE A 48 -7.12 -3.78 -5.78
C ILE A 48 -8.63 -3.94 -5.58
N ILE A 49 -9.07 -5.14 -5.17
CA ILE A 49 -10.47 -5.44 -4.88
C ILE A 49 -10.74 -5.22 -3.38
N LYS A 50 -10.00 -5.92 -2.52
CA LYS A 50 -10.11 -5.81 -1.05
C LYS A 50 -8.82 -6.15 -0.33
N VAL A 51 -8.73 -5.72 0.93
CA VAL A 51 -7.70 -6.20 1.88
C VAL A 51 -8.24 -7.46 2.55
N LEU A 52 -7.51 -8.58 2.44
CA LEU A 52 -7.91 -9.84 3.06
C LEU A 52 -7.42 -9.95 4.49
N GLU A 53 -6.13 -9.73 4.69
CA GLU A 53 -5.48 -9.92 5.99
C GLU A 53 -4.43 -8.85 6.22
N ASN A 54 -4.28 -8.46 7.47
CA ASN A 54 -3.22 -7.58 7.90
C ASN A 54 -2.55 -8.16 9.14
N ALA A 55 -1.31 -8.63 9.00
CA ALA A 55 -0.54 -9.23 10.08
C ALA A 55 -0.30 -8.29 11.27
N THR A 56 -0.44 -6.97 11.09
CA THR A 56 -0.16 -5.98 12.13
C THR A 56 -1.35 -5.81 13.09
N ASN A 57 -2.58 -5.80 12.58
CA ASN A 57 -3.77 -5.57 13.38
C ASN A 57 -5.04 -6.04 12.65
N ASN A 58 -5.92 -6.73 13.36
CA ASN A 58 -7.21 -7.18 12.84
C ASN A 58 -8.19 -6.02 12.59
N ASP A 59 -8.08 -4.91 13.33
CA ASP A 59 -8.89 -3.71 13.05
C ASP A 59 -8.55 -3.11 11.68
N TYR A 60 -7.27 -3.16 11.28
CA TYR A 60 -6.82 -2.67 9.98
C TYR A 60 -7.36 -3.49 8.83
N GLN A 61 -7.63 -4.78 9.04
CA GLN A 61 -8.34 -5.61 8.08
C GLN A 61 -9.79 -5.12 7.91
N ARG A 62 -10.51 -4.86 9.02
CA ARG A 62 -11.90 -4.37 8.99
C ARG A 62 -12.04 -3.01 8.31
N ARG A 63 -11.09 -2.11 8.55
CA ARG A 63 -11.07 -0.75 7.97
C ARG A 63 -10.48 -0.72 6.56
N GLY A 64 -9.96 -1.84 6.05
CA GLY A 64 -9.36 -1.92 4.71
C GLY A 64 -8.05 -1.13 4.58
N ILE A 65 -7.25 -1.06 5.64
CA ILE A 65 -6.01 -0.29 5.68
C ILE A 65 -4.86 -1.08 5.06
N ILE A 66 -4.22 -0.47 4.06
CA ILE A 66 -3.07 -1.02 3.35
C ILE A 66 -1.80 -0.69 4.12
N SER A 67 -1.14 -1.73 4.64
CA SER A 67 0.14 -1.60 5.33
C SER A 67 1.19 -2.56 4.76
N LYS A 68 2.45 -2.40 5.18
CA LYS A 68 3.50 -3.35 4.78
C LYS A 68 3.17 -4.73 5.35
N GLY A 69 3.15 -5.75 4.51
CA GLY A 69 2.82 -7.12 4.89
C GLY A 69 1.33 -7.46 4.81
N ALA A 70 0.46 -6.49 4.47
CA ALA A 70 -0.94 -6.79 4.21
C ALA A 70 -1.10 -7.71 2.99
N ILE A 71 -2.06 -8.62 3.06
CA ILE A 71 -2.48 -9.49 1.96
C ILE A 71 -3.69 -8.83 1.28
N LEU A 72 -3.54 -8.53 0.00
CA LEU A 72 -4.56 -7.92 -0.84
C LEU A 72 -5.11 -8.97 -1.81
N GLU A 73 -6.40 -8.84 -2.11
CA GLU A 73 -7.01 -9.50 -3.25
C GLU A 73 -7.00 -8.56 -4.44
N THR A 74 -6.43 -9.05 -5.54
CA THR A 74 -6.33 -8.34 -6.83
C THR A 74 -6.93 -9.20 -7.94
N GLU A 75 -7.17 -8.61 -9.10
CA GLU A 75 -7.73 -9.32 -10.27
C GLU A 75 -6.87 -10.52 -10.71
N GLU A 76 -5.55 -10.46 -10.49
CA GLU A 76 -4.61 -11.55 -10.83
C GLU A 76 -4.38 -12.54 -9.68
N GLY A 77 -4.97 -12.31 -8.49
CA GLY A 77 -4.87 -13.21 -7.34
C GLY A 77 -4.49 -12.54 -6.02
N LYS A 78 -4.05 -13.34 -5.05
CA LYS A 78 -3.63 -12.86 -3.73
C LYS A 78 -2.20 -12.34 -3.78
N CYS A 79 -1.96 -11.15 -3.25
CA CYS A 79 -0.63 -10.56 -3.21
C CYS A 79 -0.29 -9.98 -1.84
N ARG A 80 1.00 -10.01 -1.48
CA ARG A 80 1.53 -9.47 -0.24
C ARG A 80 2.26 -8.15 -0.50
N VAL A 81 1.87 -7.11 0.22
CA VAL A 81 2.48 -5.78 0.11
C VAL A 81 3.88 -5.78 0.74
N VAL A 82 4.87 -5.29 0.00
CA VAL A 82 6.27 -5.17 0.47
C VAL A 82 6.65 -3.71 0.76
N SER A 83 6.04 -2.78 0.04
CA SER A 83 6.24 -1.34 0.23
C SER A 83 5.64 -0.82 1.55
N ARG A 84 6.11 0.35 2.00
CA ARG A 84 5.49 1.15 3.08
C ARG A 84 4.69 2.34 2.51
N PRO A 85 3.36 2.24 2.33
CA PRO A 85 2.56 3.28 1.64
C PRO A 85 2.60 4.66 2.31
N GLY A 86 2.84 4.72 3.62
CA GLY A 86 2.99 5.98 4.35
C GLY A 86 4.31 6.73 4.10
N GLN A 87 5.28 6.11 3.43
CA GLN A 87 6.61 6.68 3.17
C GLN A 87 6.96 6.66 1.67
N HIS A 88 6.44 5.68 0.94
CA HIS A 88 6.61 5.52 -0.50
C HIS A 88 5.31 5.92 -1.21
N GLY A 89 5.42 6.66 -2.31
CA GLY A 89 4.27 7.13 -3.09
C GLY A 89 3.61 6.05 -3.95
N THR A 90 4.01 4.79 -3.78
CA THR A 90 3.54 3.64 -4.56
C THR A 90 3.31 2.44 -3.64
N VAL A 91 2.37 1.56 -4.04
CA VAL A 91 2.18 0.25 -3.42
C VAL A 91 2.76 -0.81 -4.35
N ASN A 92 3.73 -1.56 -3.84
CA ASN A 92 4.36 -2.68 -4.51
C ASN A 92 4.04 -3.96 -3.74
N ALA A 93 3.66 -5.00 -4.47
CA ALA A 93 3.30 -6.30 -3.91
C ALA A 93 3.92 -7.45 -4.73
N ILE A 94 4.01 -8.61 -4.08
CA ILE A 94 4.47 -9.87 -4.67
C ILE A 94 3.31 -10.86 -4.60
N LEU A 95 3.09 -11.64 -5.65
CA LEU A 95 2.08 -12.70 -5.66
C LEU A 95 2.39 -13.73 -4.57
N VAL A 96 1.37 -14.13 -3.80
CA VAL A 96 1.47 -15.23 -2.83
C VAL A 96 1.03 -16.50 -3.54
N LYS A 97 1.93 -17.50 -3.61
CA LYS A 97 1.62 -18.85 -4.08
C LYS A 97 0.90 -19.63 -2.99
#